data_AF-A0A9W7DD53-F1
#
_entry.id   AF-A0A9W7DD53-F1
#
_cell.length_a   1.000
_cell.length_b   1.000
_cell.length_c   1.000
_cell.angle_alpha   90.00
_cell.angle_beta   90.00
_cell.angle_gamma   90.00
#
_symmetry.space_group_name_H-M   'P 1'
#
loop_
_entity.id
_entity.type
_entity.pdbx_description
1 polymer ?
#
loop_
_entity_poly.entity_id
_entity_poly.type
_entity_poly.pdbx_seq_one_letter_code
_entity_poly.pdbx_strand_id
1 'polypeptide(L)'
;MITITLLTLGQISLIYFNDINSLSLTSCLIGFAYGAIYATLPAVIVDSFGSERFATTWALIGTGPIFVFLGLSKYFGYVYDLNSEMVDDEGGAGKVKVCLKGDGCYGSVFRLTTGICIVLFVGYSLVIFSQRKRR
;
A
#
# COMPACT_ATOMS: atom_id res chain seq x y z
N MET A 1 -8.22 -11.77 -2.63
CA MET A 1 -8.05 -12.47 -1.32
C MET A 1 -6.57 -12.67 -1.02
N ILE A 2 -5.84 -13.46 -1.80
CA ILE A 2 -4.39 -13.71 -1.63
C ILE A 2 -3.58 -12.41 -1.58
N THR A 3 -3.88 -11.47 -2.47
CA THR A 3 -3.21 -10.16 -2.56
C THR A 3 -3.37 -9.33 -1.29
N ILE A 4 -4.59 -9.25 -0.76
CA ILE A 4 -4.91 -8.48 0.45
C ILE A 4 -4.26 -9.12 1.67
N THR A 5 -4.27 -10.45 1.79
CA THR A 5 -3.64 -11.15 2.91
C THR A 5 -2.13 -10.94 2.95
N LEU A 6 -1.48 -11.00 1.79
CA LEU A 6 -0.04 -10.74 1.69
C LEU A 6 0.29 -9.29 2.03
N LEU A 7 -0.52 -8.35 1.56
CA LEU A 7 -0.35 -6.94 1.87
C LEU A 7 -0.53 -6.65 3.35
N THR A 8 -1.55 -7.23 4.00
CA THR A 8 -1.74 -7.09 5.46
C THR A 8 -0.56 -7.67 6.24
N LEU A 9 -0.03 -8.83 5.83
CA LEU A 9 1.11 -9.45 6.48
C LEU A 9 2.37 -8.58 6.35
N GLY A 10 2.61 -8.00 5.17
CA GLY A 10 3.71 -7.07 4.95
C GLY A 10 3.61 -5.82 5.84
N GLN A 11 2.41 -5.22 5.95
CA GLN A 11 2.20 -4.04 6.79
C GLN A 11 2.36 -4.36 8.29
N ILE A 12 1.89 -5.53 8.75
CA ILE A 12 2.07 -5.99 10.13
C ILE A 12 3.55 -6.26 10.43
N SER A 13 4.28 -6.87 9.49
CA SER A 13 5.72 -7.12 9.63
C SER A 13 6.49 -5.81 9.83
N LEU A 14 6.10 -4.74 9.12
CA LEU A 14 6.65 -3.40 9.24
C LEU A 14 6.41 -2.73 10.60
N ILE A 15 5.32 -3.09 11.29
CA ILE A 15 5.02 -2.58 12.64
C ILE A 15 5.81 -3.33 13.72
N TYR A 16 6.07 -4.63 13.50
CA TYR A 16 6.70 -5.50 14.50
C TYR A 16 8.22 -5.59 14.38
N PHE A 17 8.77 -5.53 13.16
CA PHE A 17 10.19 -5.71 12.92
C PHE A 17 10.84 -4.39 12.53
N ASN A 18 11.58 -3.80 13.47
CA ASN A 18 12.35 -2.57 13.29
C ASN A 18 13.82 -2.87 12.92
N ASP A 19 14.04 -3.87 12.06
CA ASP A 19 15.37 -4.31 11.66
C ASP A 19 15.55 -4.24 10.15
N ILE A 20 16.72 -3.78 9.70
CA ILE A 20 17.08 -3.63 8.28
C ILE A 20 16.95 -4.97 7.53
N ASN A 21 17.29 -6.09 8.18
CA ASN A 21 17.20 -7.42 7.57
C ASN A 21 15.75 -7.85 7.30
N SER A 22 14.82 -7.46 8.16
CA SER A 22 13.38 -7.77 8.04
C SER A 22 12.69 -6.92 6.96
N LEU A 23 13.31 -5.81 6.56
CA LEU A 23 12.83 -4.97 5.46
C LEU A 23 12.85 -5.70 4.11
N SER A 24 13.83 -6.56 3.89
CA SER A 24 13.93 -7.39 2.67
C SER A 24 12.74 -8.35 2.57
N LEU A 25 12.42 -9.04 3.67
CA LEU A 25 11.26 -9.93 3.73
C LEU A 25 9.95 -9.16 3.49
N THR A 26 9.81 -7.98 4.12
CA THR A 26 8.63 -7.13 3.95
C THR A 26 8.47 -6.66 2.50
N SER A 27 9.57 -6.25 1.86
CA SER A 27 9.60 -5.84 0.47
C SER A 27 9.23 -6.99 -0.47
N CYS A 28 9.72 -8.21 -0.20
CA CYS A 28 9.32 -9.41 -0.93
C CYS A 28 7.82 -9.69 -0.79
N LEU A 29 7.25 -9.60 0.41
CA LEU A 29 5.82 -9.83 0.65
C LEU A 29 4.94 -8.81 -0.10
N ILE A 30 5.30 -7.53 -0.02
CA ILE A 30 4.58 -6.45 -0.72
C ILE A 30 4.75 -6.59 -2.23
N GLY A 31 5.96 -6.89 -2.70
CA GLY A 31 6.25 -7.12 -4.12
C GLY A 31 5.46 -8.31 -4.69
N PHE A 32 5.36 -9.40 -3.94
CA PHE A 32 4.56 -10.57 -4.32
C PHE A 32 3.06 -10.25 -4.35
N ALA A 33 2.56 -9.49 -3.36
CA ALA A 33 1.18 -9.00 -3.37
C ALA A 33 0.89 -8.15 -4.61
N TYR A 34 1.80 -7.24 -4.97
CA TYR A 34 1.69 -6.39 -6.16
C TYR A 34 1.70 -7.23 -7.44
N GLY A 35 2.66 -8.15 -7.59
CA GLY A 35 2.73 -9.06 -8.73
C GLY A 35 1.46 -9.90 -8.90
N ALA A 36 0.90 -10.42 -7.80
CA ALA A 36 -0.34 -11.18 -7.84
C ALA A 36 -1.55 -10.33 -8.28
N ILE A 37 -1.62 -9.04 -7.92
CA ILE A 37 -2.67 -8.13 -8.42
C ILE A 37 -2.51 -7.93 -9.93
N TYR A 38 -1.31 -7.60 -10.40
CA TYR A 38 -1.09 -7.33 -11.83
C TYR A 38 -1.23 -8.58 -12.70
N ALA A 39 -1.04 -9.78 -12.15
CA ALA A 39 -1.31 -11.03 -12.85
C ALA A 39 -2.81 -11.35 -12.95
N THR A 40 -3.58 -11.08 -11.89
CA THR A 40 -5.00 -11.47 -11.81
C THR A 40 -5.94 -10.41 -12.40
N LEU A 41 -5.62 -9.13 -12.28
CA LEU A 41 -6.47 -8.03 -12.71
C LEU A 41 -6.76 -8.04 -14.22
N PRO A 42 -5.79 -8.26 -15.14
CA PRO A 42 -6.07 -8.38 -16.57
C PRO A 42 -7.05 -9.51 -16.89
N ALA A 43 -6.87 -10.68 -16.25
CA ALA A 43 -7.73 -11.84 -16.47
C ALA A 43 -9.17 -11.55 -16.05
N VAL A 44 -9.37 -10.89 -14.90
CA VAL A 44 -10.70 -10.47 -14.42
C VAL A 44 -11.34 -9.44 -15.35
N ILE A 45 -10.55 -8.51 -15.89
CA ILE A 45 -11.05 -7.49 -16.84
C ILE A 45 -11.52 -8.12 -18.13
N VAL A 46 -10.77 -9.07 -18.69
CA VAL A 46 -11.16 -9.80 -19.90
C VAL A 46 -12.43 -10.62 -19.66
N ASP A 47 -12.55 -11.29 -18.51
CA ASP A 47 -13.75 -12.07 -18.17
C ASP A 47 -14.99 -11.19 -17.97
N SER A 48 -14.83 -9.99 -17.41
CA SER A 48 -15.96 -9.09 -17.09
C SER A 48 -16.39 -8.20 -18.26
N PHE A 49 -15.45 -7.73 -19.08
CA PHE A 49 -15.70 -6.72 -20.12
C PHE A 49 -15.39 -7.20 -21.55
N GLY A 50 -14.86 -8.41 -21.71
CA GLY A 50 -14.42 -8.94 -23.00
C GLY A 50 -13.07 -8.37 -23.46
N SER A 51 -12.46 -9.02 -24.44
CA SER A 51 -11.14 -8.65 -24.97
C SER A 51 -11.17 -7.43 -25.90
N GLU A 52 -12.31 -7.13 -26.54
CA GLU A 52 -12.42 -6.08 -27.57
C GLU A 52 -12.11 -4.67 -27.06
N ARG A 53 -12.43 -4.37 -25.80
CA ARG A 53 -12.21 -3.04 -25.18
C ARG A 53 -11.15 -3.07 -24.08
N PHE A 54 -10.34 -4.12 -24.03
CA PHE A 54 -9.39 -4.38 -22.95
C PHE A 54 -8.47 -3.18 -22.66
N ALA A 55 -7.87 -2.57 -23.68
CA ALA A 55 -6.93 -1.46 -23.51
C ALA A 55 -7.57 -0.23 -22.84
N THR A 56 -8.83 0.09 -23.19
CA THR A 56 -9.55 1.24 -22.62
C THR A 56 -9.94 0.97 -21.17
N THR A 57 -10.48 -0.22 -20.89
CA THR A 57 -10.87 -0.63 -19.53
C THR A 57 -9.66 -0.74 -18.60
N TRP A 58 -8.54 -1.26 -19.09
CA TRP A 58 -7.28 -1.33 -18.35
C TRP A 58 -6.75 0.06 -18.00
N ALA A 59 -6.75 0.99 -18.95
CA ALA A 59 -6.32 2.38 -18.71
C ALA A 59 -7.24 3.10 -17.69
N LEU A 60 -8.55 2.88 -17.78
CA LEU A 60 -9.50 3.46 -16.82
C LEU A 60 -9.30 2.91 -15.40
N ILE A 61 -9.09 1.60 -15.26
CA ILE A 61 -8.84 0.98 -13.96
C ILE A 61 -7.48 1.42 -13.39
N GLY A 62 -6.45 1.55 -14.24
CA GLY A 62 -5.13 2.03 -13.84
C GLY A 62 -5.11 3.50 -13.39
N THR A 63 -6.01 4.34 -13.92
CA THR A 63 -6.13 5.75 -13.52
C THR A 63 -6.97 5.97 -12.26
N GLY A 64 -7.90 5.06 -11.96
CA GLY A 64 -8.71 5.09 -10.74
C GLY A 64 -7.93 5.31 -9.42
N PRO A 65 -6.85 4.54 -9.14
CA PRO A 65 -6.12 4.67 -7.88
C PRO A 65 -5.25 5.92 -7.78
N ILE A 66 -5.05 6.71 -8.85
CA ILE A 66 -4.16 7.88 -8.85
C ILE A 66 -4.55 8.88 -7.75
N PHE A 67 -5.84 9.17 -7.58
CA PHE A 67 -6.31 10.11 -6.58
C PHE A 67 -5.99 9.65 -5.15
N VAL A 68 -6.21 8.36 -4.88
CA VAL A 68 -5.91 7.75 -3.58
C VAL A 68 -4.41 7.72 -3.33
N PHE A 69 -3.63 7.36 -4.36
CA PHE A 69 -2.17 7.33 -4.30
C PHE A 69 -1.60 8.71 -3.97
N LEU A 70 -2.02 9.76 -4.69
CA LEU A 70 -1.55 11.13 -4.44
C LEU A 70 -1.95 11.61 -3.03
N GLY A 71 -3.18 11.29 -2.60
CA GLY A 71 -3.65 11.61 -1.25
C GLY A 71 -2.81 10.95 -0.16
N LEU A 72 -2.54 9.64 -0.29
CA LEU A 72 -1.68 8.90 0.63
C LEU A 72 -0.26 9.48 0.60
N SER A 73 0.37 9.64 -0.55
CA SER A 73 1.72 10.18 -0.67
C SER A 73 1.87 11.55 0.00
N LYS A 74 0.87 12.44 -0.16
CA LYS A 74 0.85 13.73 0.55
C LYS A 74 0.74 13.57 2.06
N TYR A 75 -0.09 12.64 2.53
CA TYR A 75 -0.21 12.33 3.96
C TYR A 75 1.08 11.74 4.54
N PHE A 76 1.74 10.83 3.83
CA PHE A 76 3.05 10.29 4.20
C PHE A 76 4.09 11.40 4.36
N GLY A 77 4.18 12.32 3.38
CA GLY A 77 5.07 13.48 3.45
C GLY A 77 4.75 14.39 4.63
N TYR A 78 3.47 14.67 4.88
CA TYR A 78 3.04 15.48 6.02
C TYR A 78 3.43 14.88 7.37
N VAL A 79 3.23 13.57 7.57
CA VAL A 79 3.60 12.89 8.82
C VAL A 79 5.12 12.84 9.00
N TYR A 80 5.88 12.65 7.93
CA TYR A 80 7.34 12.76 7.96
C TYR A 80 7.78 14.18 8.36
N ASP A 81 7.17 15.20 7.77
CA ASP A 81 7.45 16.60 8.04
C ASP A 81 7.13 17.01 9.49
N LEU A 82 6.15 16.38 10.13
CA LEU A 82 5.81 16.63 11.54
C LEU A 82 6.81 16.00 12.52
N ASN A 83 7.42 14.88 12.16
CA ASN A 83 8.32 14.12 13.03
C ASN A 83 9.80 14.37 12.75
N SER A 84 10.12 15.17 11.73
CA SER A 84 11.49 15.49 11.33
C SER A 84 12.00 16.77 12.00
N GLU A 85 13.29 16.77 12.28
CA GLU A 85 14.01 17.88 12.87
C GLU A 85 14.98 18.45 11.83
N MET A 86 15.30 19.74 11.95
CA MET A 86 16.29 20.38 11.09
C MET A 86 17.68 20.02 11.62
N VAL A 87 18.39 19.15 10.90
CA VAL A 87 19.76 18.78 11.21
C VAL A 87 20.69 19.50 10.25
N ASP A 88 21.82 20.00 10.75
CA ASP A 88 22.83 20.62 9.92
C ASP A 88 23.45 19.56 9.00
N ASP A 89 23.50 19.86 7.70
CA ASP A 89 24.07 18.96 6.70
C ASP A 89 25.57 18.78 6.96
N GLU A 90 26.03 17.54 7.14
CA GLU A 90 27.45 17.22 7.31
C GLU A 90 28.30 17.66 6.09
N GLY A 91 27.65 17.95 4.95
CA GLY A 91 28.23 18.50 3.73
C GLY A 91 28.31 20.04 3.65
N GLY A 92 27.88 20.78 4.69
CA GLY A 92 28.02 22.24 4.77
C GLY A 92 27.09 23.06 3.87
N ALA A 93 26.07 22.44 3.25
CA ALA A 93 25.20 23.09 2.25
C ALA A 93 23.79 23.48 2.77
N GLY A 94 23.53 23.41 4.08
CA GLY A 94 22.29 23.93 4.67
C GLY A 94 21.73 23.06 5.80
N LYS A 95 20.48 23.31 6.20
CA LYS A 95 19.73 22.48 7.14
C LYS A 95 18.85 21.50 6.37
N VAL A 96 19.01 20.20 6.60
CA VAL A 96 18.17 19.15 6.00
C VAL A 96 17.15 18.69 7.04
N LYS A 97 15.91 18.50 6.60
CA LYS A 97 14.84 17.99 7.44
C LYS A 97 14.92 16.47 7.44
N VAL A 98 15.42 15.89 8.53
CA VAL A 98 15.58 14.44 8.67
C VAL A 98 14.89 13.95 9.93
N CYS A 99 14.36 12.73 9.86
CA CYS A 99 13.69 12.11 10.98
C CYS A 99 14.59 11.04 11.58
N LEU A 100 15.12 11.31 12.77
CA LEU A 100 16.05 10.39 13.47
C LEU A 100 15.34 9.31 14.29
N LYS A 101 14.00 9.30 14.29
CA LYS A 101 13.16 8.32 15.02
C LYS A 101 13.00 6.97 14.33
N GLY A 102 13.65 6.75 13.17
CA GLY A 102 13.54 5.48 12.43
C GLY A 102 12.10 5.15 12.01
N ASP A 103 11.64 3.95 12.34
CA ASP A 103 10.27 3.46 12.10
C ASP A 103 9.20 4.31 12.79
N GLY A 104 9.52 4.89 13.95
CA GLY A 104 8.65 5.79 14.71
C GLY A 104 8.23 7.02 13.92
N CYS A 105 8.99 7.40 12.87
CA CYS A 105 8.63 8.50 11.99
C CYS A 105 7.37 8.21 11.15
N TYR A 106 7.21 6.94 10.77
CA TYR A 106 6.14 6.48 9.88
C TYR A 106 5.12 5.58 10.61
N GLY A 107 5.30 5.30 11.89
CA GLY A 107 4.43 4.40 12.66
C GLY A 107 2.94 4.78 12.66
N SER A 108 2.61 6.07 12.61
CA SER A 108 1.22 6.52 12.44
C SER A 108 0.66 6.20 11.05
N VAL A 109 1.51 6.23 10.04
CA VAL A 109 1.16 5.91 8.66
C VAL A 109 0.98 4.41 8.48
N PHE A 110 1.89 3.59 9.01
CA PHE A 110 1.77 2.12 8.96
C PHE A 110 0.53 1.61 9.69
N ARG A 111 0.13 2.25 10.80
CA ARG A 111 -1.15 1.94 11.47
C ARG A 111 -2.35 2.28 10.59
N LEU A 112 -2.33 3.43 9.92
CA LEU A 112 -3.40 3.84 9.00
C LEU A 112 -3.51 2.86 7.81
N THR A 113 -2.41 2.54 7.16
CA THR A 113 -2.39 1.63 6.00
C THR A 113 -2.83 0.23 6.39
N THR A 114 -2.40 -0.27 7.55
CA THR A 114 -2.87 -1.54 8.11
C THR A 114 -4.38 -1.52 8.35
N GLY A 115 -4.91 -0.44 8.93
CA GLY A 115 -6.35 -0.25 9.13
C GLY A 115 -7.14 -0.30 7.81
N ILE A 116 -6.67 0.40 6.77
CA ILE A 116 -7.27 0.37 5.43
C ILE A 116 -7.28 -1.05 4.86
N CYS A 117 -6.16 -1.78 4.98
CA CYS A 117 -6.08 -3.15 4.49
C CYS A 117 -7.06 -4.09 5.20
N ILE A 118 -7.25 -3.95 6.52
CA ILE A 118 -8.22 -4.73 7.30
C ILE A 118 -9.66 -4.40 6.87
N VAL A 119 -9.99 -3.10 6.71
CA VAL A 119 -11.32 -2.69 6.25
C VAL A 119 -11.62 -3.25 4.87
N LEU A 120 -10.67 -3.22 3.94
CA LEU A 120 -10.81 -3.83 2.62
C LEU A 120 -10.99 -5.36 2.74
N PHE A 121 -10.19 -6.04 3.55
CA PHE A 121 -10.32 -7.48 3.77
C PHE A 121 -11.70 -7.89 4.28
N VAL A 122 -12.22 -7.18 5.30
CA VAL A 122 -13.54 -7.40 5.86
C VAL A 122 -14.63 -7.06 4.83
N GLY A 123 -14.53 -5.91 4.17
CA GLY A 123 -15.48 -5.47 3.16
C GLY A 123 -15.62 -6.47 2.01
N TYR A 124 -14.52 -6.93 1.44
CA TYR A 124 -14.55 -7.95 0.39
C TYR A 124 -15.10 -9.29 0.89
N SER A 125 -14.76 -9.69 2.12
CA SER A 125 -15.31 -10.92 2.72
C SER A 125 -16.82 -10.84 2.93
N LEU A 126 -17.34 -9.69 3.38
CA LEU A 126 -18.77 -9.43 3.52
C LEU A 126 -19.48 -9.44 2.18
N VAL A 127 -18.90 -8.81 1.15
CA VAL A 127 -19.46 -8.84 -0.21
C VAL A 127 -19.56 -10.28 -0.71
N ILE A 128 -18.49 -11.08 -0.60
CA ILE A 128 -18.52 -12.49 -1.01
C ILE A 128 -19.56 -13.28 -0.23
N PHE A 129 -19.65 -13.08 1.09
CA PHE A 129 -20.64 -13.76 1.92
C PHE A 129 -22.08 -13.37 1.51
N SER A 130 -22.31 -12.09 1.21
CA SER A 130 -23.61 -11.59 0.74
C SER A 130 -23.98 -12.17 -0.63
N GLN A 131 -23.02 -12.34 -1.54
CA GLN A 131 -23.22 -12.95 -2.85
C GLN A 131 -23.52 -14.45 -2.73
N ARG A 132 -22.81 -15.16 -1.83
CA ARG A 132 -23.09 -16.56 -1.53
C ARG A 132 -24.46 -16.78 -0.90
N LYS A 133 -24.95 -15.85 -0.08
CA LYS A 133 -26.29 -15.94 0.54
C LYS A 133 -27.43 -15.60 -0.44
N ARG A 134 -27.13 -14.87 -1.52
CA ARG A 134 -28.11 -14.55 -2.58
C ARG A 134 -28.24 -15.63 -3.66
N ARG A 135 -27.28 -16.55 -3.76
CA ARG A 135 -27.38 -17.77 -4.56
C ARG A 135 -28.00 -18.89 -3.73
#